data_AF-A0A3L0VX63-F1
#
_entry.id   AF-A0A3L0VX63-F1
#
_cell.length_a   1.000
_cell.length_b   1.000
_cell.length_c   1.000
_cell.angle_alpha   90.00
_cell.angle_beta   90.00
_cell.angle_gamma   90.00
#
_symmetry.space_group_name_H-M   'P 1'
#
loop_
_entity.id
_entity.type
_entity.pdbx_description
1 polymer ?
#
loop_
_entity_poly.entity_id
_entity_poly.type
_entity_poly.pdbx_seq_one_letter_code
_entity_poly.pdbx_strand_id
1 'polypeptide(L)'
;MKSVEHSEYLPDTEAGRSLFRERLIDKIQQHHDFKLLPGKIQSSFFDELAALTLFGTNNCSVETYSPRIRGLEKLADSYRRVANSIALLSEIDELVIDDAFQHSMPLQQQKNLMRQLAAQVDGLIGAMRQTPSGTSERFLLRLQGASLLRQLDKLGVACKINNDFHKTIQVDVAHHEDGESTQPFLPDLSQSMTLAMLCTMLVLFNNGQVVEWSYCRRLLQEGKKAFQSSSS
;
A
#
# COMPACT_ATOMS: atom_id res chain seq x y z
N MET A 1 -5.47 46.28 -10.16
CA MET A 1 -4.93 45.23 -11.05
C MET A 1 -5.21 43.90 -10.36
N LYS A 2 -5.99 43.03 -11.02
CA LYS A 2 -6.47 41.76 -10.44
C LYS A 2 -5.29 40.81 -10.23
N SER A 3 -5.22 40.25 -9.02
CA SER A 3 -4.25 39.23 -8.62
C SER A 3 -4.36 38.01 -9.53
N VAL A 4 -3.22 37.58 -10.06
CA VAL A 4 -3.07 36.34 -10.82
C VAL A 4 -3.35 35.18 -9.86
N GLU A 5 -4.50 34.54 -10.01
CA GLU A 5 -4.77 33.21 -9.44
C GLU A 5 -3.79 32.24 -10.12
N HIS A 6 -2.67 31.98 -9.43
CA HIS A 6 -1.69 31.01 -9.89
C HIS A 6 -2.36 29.64 -9.81
N SER A 7 -2.37 28.90 -10.91
CA SER A 7 -2.75 27.47 -10.90
C SER A 7 -2.05 26.76 -9.75
N GLU A 8 -2.82 26.28 -8.76
CA GLU A 8 -2.32 25.67 -7.52
C GLU A 8 -1.75 24.27 -7.73
N TYR A 9 -2.00 23.67 -8.90
CA TYR A 9 -1.53 22.36 -9.28
C TYR A 9 -0.06 22.41 -9.70
N LEU A 10 0.77 21.64 -8.99
CA LEU A 10 2.19 21.48 -9.29
C LEU A 10 2.40 20.25 -10.18
N PRO A 11 3.20 20.34 -11.25
CA PRO A 11 3.53 19.16 -12.06
C PRO A 11 4.36 18.17 -11.24
N ASP A 12 4.15 16.87 -11.43
CA ASP A 12 4.90 15.80 -10.76
C ASP A 12 6.30 15.64 -11.38
N THR A 13 7.11 16.67 -11.20
CA THR A 13 8.52 16.78 -11.57
C THR A 13 9.35 16.89 -10.30
N GLU A 14 10.67 16.67 -10.35
CA GLU A 14 11.54 16.80 -9.16
C GLU A 14 11.41 18.18 -8.48
N ALA A 15 11.37 19.26 -9.28
CA ALA A 15 11.16 20.61 -8.78
C ALA A 15 9.75 20.80 -8.20
N GLY A 16 8.71 20.31 -8.87
CA GLY A 16 7.33 20.39 -8.39
C GLY A 16 7.11 19.58 -7.11
N ARG A 17 7.72 18.41 -7.00
CA ARG A 17 7.72 17.55 -5.81
C ARG A 17 8.42 18.20 -4.62
N SER A 18 9.57 18.82 -4.84
CA SER A 18 10.28 19.56 -3.79
C SER A 18 9.44 20.73 -3.29
N LEU A 19 8.90 21.54 -4.20
CA LEU A 19 8.05 22.69 -3.86
C LEU A 19 6.74 22.26 -3.17
N PHE A 20 6.14 21.15 -3.60
CA PHE A 20 4.94 20.60 -2.97
C PHE A 20 5.22 20.18 -1.52
N ARG A 21 6.35 19.50 -1.28
CA ARG A 21 6.76 19.09 0.07
C ARG A 21 6.95 20.30 0.98
N GLU A 22 7.62 21.35 0.50
CA GLU A 22 7.80 22.60 1.24
C GLU A 22 6.45 23.24 1.59
N ARG A 23 5.57 23.42 0.59
CA ARG A 23 4.22 23.98 0.81
C ARG A 23 3.40 23.15 1.79
N LEU A 24 3.52 21.82 1.75
CA LEU A 24 2.81 20.93 2.64
C LEU A 24 3.31 21.08 4.09
N ILE A 25 4.61 21.20 4.29
CA ILE A 25 5.22 21.48 5.60
C ILE A 25 4.77 22.84 6.12
N ASP A 26 4.85 23.89 5.30
CA ASP A 26 4.41 25.24 5.66
C ASP A 26 2.94 25.25 6.08
N LYS A 27 2.09 24.54 5.33
CA LYS A 27 0.66 24.43 5.63
C LYS A 27 0.40 23.70 6.95
N ILE A 28 1.17 22.66 7.28
CA ILE A 28 1.12 21.98 8.58
C ILE A 28 1.50 22.95 9.70
N GLN A 29 2.61 23.68 9.56
CA GLN A 29 3.08 24.63 10.57
C GLN A 29 2.10 25.79 10.82
N GLN A 30 1.39 26.22 9.77
CA GLN A 30 0.39 27.28 9.86
C GLN A 30 -0.94 26.81 10.46
N HIS A 31 -1.22 25.50 10.46
CA HIS A 31 -2.49 24.93 10.90
C HIS A 31 -2.74 25.20 12.41
N HIS A 32 -3.95 25.64 12.75
CA HIS A 32 -4.34 25.95 14.13
C HIS A 32 -4.05 24.82 15.12
N ASP A 33 -4.52 23.60 14.83
CA ASP A 33 -4.34 22.44 15.70
C ASP A 33 -2.84 22.06 15.89
N PHE A 34 -1.95 22.42 14.95
CA PHE A 34 -0.51 22.19 15.11
C PHE A 34 0.10 23.18 16.11
N LYS A 35 -0.30 24.45 16.02
CA LYS A 35 0.16 25.51 16.94
C LYS A 35 -0.26 25.27 18.39
N LEU A 36 -1.31 24.47 18.61
CA LEU A 36 -1.76 24.05 19.94
C LEU A 36 -0.95 22.89 20.53
N LEU A 37 -0.10 22.23 19.75
CA LEU A 37 0.72 21.12 20.25
C LEU A 37 1.77 21.65 21.25
N PRO A 38 2.17 20.85 22.26
CA PRO A 38 3.27 21.20 23.15
C PRO A 38 4.55 21.52 22.37
N GLY A 39 5.31 22.54 22.78
CA GLY A 39 6.54 22.96 22.09
C GLY A 39 7.58 21.84 21.92
N LYS A 40 7.66 20.91 22.88
CA LYS A 40 8.51 19.71 22.79
C LYS A 40 8.10 18.77 21.65
N ILE A 41 6.79 18.63 21.40
CA ILE A 41 6.28 17.83 20.27
C ILE A 41 6.52 18.57 18.97
N GLN A 42 6.29 19.90 18.92
CA GLN A 42 6.52 20.70 17.71
C GLN A 42 7.99 20.61 17.22
N SER A 43 8.97 20.55 18.14
CA SER A 43 10.39 20.49 17.78
C SER A 43 10.82 19.19 17.10
N SER A 44 10.21 18.05 17.45
CA SER A 44 10.54 16.73 16.86
C SER A 44 9.51 16.26 15.82
N PHE A 45 8.45 17.04 15.60
CA PHE A 45 7.26 16.60 14.86
C PHE A 45 7.55 16.06 13.46
N PHE A 46 8.33 16.82 12.67
CA PHE A 46 8.63 16.44 11.29
C PHE A 46 9.62 15.29 11.19
N ASP A 47 10.52 15.16 12.16
CA ASP A 47 11.45 14.02 12.25
C ASP A 47 10.69 12.74 12.60
N GLU A 48 9.78 12.82 13.59
CA GLU A 48 8.91 11.71 13.98
C GLU A 48 7.95 11.29 12.85
N LEU A 49 7.39 12.25 12.11
CA LEU A 49 6.58 11.96 10.92
C LEU A 49 7.41 11.35 9.78
N ALA A 50 8.64 11.83 9.55
CA ALA A 50 9.51 11.31 8.49
C ALA A 50 9.98 9.87 8.78
N ALA A 51 10.13 9.51 10.06
CA ALA A 51 10.45 8.15 10.47
C ALA A 51 9.30 7.14 10.24
N LEU A 52 8.09 7.60 9.94
CA LEU A 52 6.96 6.72 9.66
C LEU A 52 7.11 6.05 8.30
N THR A 53 7.26 4.73 8.34
CA THR A 53 7.22 3.88 7.17
C THR A 53 5.83 3.27 7.02
N LEU A 54 5.18 3.54 5.89
CA LEU A 54 3.95 2.85 5.51
C LEU A 54 4.30 1.68 4.61
N PHE A 55 3.68 0.52 4.84
CA PHE A 55 3.86 -0.62 3.95
C PHE A 55 3.51 -0.20 2.51
N GLY A 56 4.41 -0.44 1.56
CA GLY A 56 4.20 -0.03 0.16
C GLY A 56 2.96 -0.69 -0.44
N THR A 57 2.04 0.12 -0.98
CA THR A 57 0.87 -0.34 -1.75
C THR A 57 1.23 -0.99 -3.09
N ASN A 58 2.45 -0.76 -3.57
CA ASN A 58 2.94 -1.23 -4.88
C ASN A 58 2.97 -2.76 -5.02
N ASN A 59 2.82 -3.51 -3.92
CA ASN A 59 2.86 -4.98 -3.93
C ASN A 59 1.48 -5.64 -3.78
N CYS A 60 0.39 -4.87 -3.73
CA CYS A 60 -0.91 -5.37 -3.32
C CYS A 60 -2.07 -4.89 -4.20
N SER A 61 -1.83 -4.60 -5.48
CA SER A 61 -2.92 -4.78 -6.45
C SER A 61 -3.25 -6.28 -6.47
N VAL A 62 -4.23 -6.67 -5.67
CA VAL A 62 -4.92 -7.97 -5.77
C VAL A 62 -5.84 -7.87 -6.98
N GLU A 63 -5.28 -7.50 -8.12
CA GLU A 63 -5.91 -7.75 -9.39
C GLU A 63 -5.82 -9.25 -9.65
N THR A 64 -6.82 -9.75 -10.37
CA THR A 64 -6.97 -11.15 -10.79
C THR A 64 -5.71 -11.70 -11.50
N TYR A 65 -4.77 -10.82 -11.90
CA TYR A 65 -3.47 -11.09 -12.50
C TYR A 65 -2.29 -10.39 -11.79
N SER A 66 -2.21 -10.42 -10.45
CA SER A 66 -1.03 -9.88 -9.75
C SER A 66 0.26 -10.68 -10.07
N PRO A 67 1.44 -10.04 -10.17
CA PRO A 67 2.74 -10.71 -10.30
C PRO A 67 2.97 -11.77 -9.20
N ARG A 68 2.36 -11.56 -8.03
CA ARG A 68 2.34 -12.51 -6.92
C ARG A 68 1.55 -13.78 -7.23
N ILE A 69 0.34 -13.68 -7.78
CA ILE A 69 -0.45 -14.85 -8.22
C ILE A 69 0.35 -15.63 -9.26
N ARG A 70 0.95 -14.94 -10.24
CA ARG A 70 1.81 -15.58 -11.25
C ARG A 70 3.03 -16.28 -10.64
N GLY A 71 3.64 -15.69 -9.62
CA GLY A 71 4.73 -16.30 -8.87
C GLY A 71 4.31 -17.57 -8.14
N LEU A 72 3.13 -17.55 -7.51
CA LEU A 72 2.54 -18.71 -6.83
C LEU A 72 2.14 -19.81 -7.82
N GLU A 73 1.60 -19.47 -8.99
CA GLU A 73 1.29 -20.43 -10.07
C GLU A 73 2.56 -21.17 -10.51
N LYS A 74 3.64 -20.43 -10.78
CA LYS A 74 4.95 -21.03 -11.12
C LYS A 74 5.47 -21.94 -10.02
N LEU A 75 5.27 -21.57 -8.75
CA LEU A 75 5.70 -22.37 -7.61
C LEU A 75 4.92 -23.70 -7.55
N ALA A 76 3.60 -23.64 -7.70
CA ALA A 76 2.75 -24.84 -7.75
C ALA A 76 3.14 -25.75 -8.93
N ASP A 77 3.41 -25.17 -10.10
CA ASP A 77 3.90 -25.91 -11.27
C ASP A 77 5.24 -26.60 -11.02
N SER A 78 6.19 -25.92 -10.38
CA SER A 78 7.48 -26.52 -10.00
C SER A 78 7.29 -27.72 -9.08
N TYR A 79 6.42 -27.62 -8.06
CA TYR A 79 6.13 -28.76 -7.18
C TYR A 79 5.50 -29.93 -7.93
N ARG A 80 4.55 -29.69 -8.85
CA ARG A 80 3.97 -30.74 -9.70
C ARG A 80 5.02 -31.39 -10.58
N ARG A 81 5.93 -30.60 -11.18
CA ARG A 81 7.01 -31.13 -12.02
C ARG A 81 7.92 -32.06 -11.23
N VAL A 82 8.35 -31.66 -10.04
CA VAL A 82 9.18 -32.52 -9.18
C VAL A 82 8.44 -33.80 -8.81
N ALA A 83 7.18 -33.71 -8.37
CA ALA A 83 6.37 -34.88 -8.04
C ALA A 83 6.21 -35.84 -9.22
N ASN A 84 6.02 -35.31 -10.43
CA ASN A 84 5.89 -36.09 -11.65
C ASN A 84 7.23 -36.72 -12.06
N SER A 85 8.34 -35.99 -11.94
CA SER A 85 9.68 -36.53 -12.19
C SER A 85 9.99 -37.72 -11.27
N ILE A 86 9.65 -37.61 -9.98
CA ILE A 86 9.81 -38.74 -9.03
C ILE A 86 8.91 -39.91 -9.44
N ALA A 87 7.67 -39.65 -9.87
CA ALA A 87 6.74 -40.70 -10.27
C ALA A 87 7.13 -41.44 -11.57
N LEU A 88 8.04 -40.89 -12.38
CA LEU A 88 8.54 -41.49 -13.61
C LEU A 88 9.79 -42.34 -13.41
N LEU A 89 10.39 -42.32 -12.21
CA LEU A 89 11.55 -43.15 -11.90
C LEU A 89 11.16 -44.63 -11.91
N SER A 90 12.11 -45.47 -12.32
CA SER A 90 11.96 -46.91 -12.12
C SER A 90 12.13 -47.26 -10.63
N GLU A 91 11.64 -48.42 -10.23
CA GLU A 91 11.81 -48.92 -8.85
C GLU A 91 13.30 -49.04 -8.46
N ILE A 92 14.16 -49.39 -9.42
CA ILE A 92 15.61 -49.47 -9.21
C ILE A 92 16.19 -48.07 -8.98
N ASP A 93 15.83 -47.09 -9.80
CA ASP A 93 16.34 -45.71 -9.64
C ASP A 93 15.89 -45.10 -8.31
N GLU A 94 14.65 -45.39 -7.90
CA GLU A 94 14.11 -44.95 -6.61
C GLU A 94 14.92 -45.53 -5.45
N LEU A 95 15.19 -46.84 -5.45
CA LEU A 95 16.00 -47.50 -4.43
C LEU A 95 17.44 -46.97 -4.39
N VAL A 96 18.05 -46.74 -5.55
CA VAL A 96 19.43 -46.20 -5.64
C VAL A 96 19.50 -44.79 -5.09
N ILE A 97 18.52 -43.95 -5.37
CA ILE A 97 18.49 -42.57 -4.87
C ILE A 97 18.22 -42.55 -3.36
N ASP A 98 17.25 -43.33 -2.87
CA ASP A 98 16.98 -43.40 -1.43
C ASP A 98 18.19 -43.97 -0.65
N ASP A 99 18.94 -44.91 -1.23
CA ASP A 99 20.21 -45.40 -0.67
C ASP A 99 21.31 -44.32 -0.68
N ALA A 100 21.39 -43.51 -1.73
CA ALA A 100 22.33 -42.38 -1.78
C ALA A 100 21.98 -41.27 -0.76
N PHE A 101 20.71 -41.14 -0.39
CA PHE A 101 20.19 -40.13 0.53
C PHE A 101 19.63 -40.72 1.84
N GLN A 102 20.26 -41.75 2.41
CA GLN A 102 19.81 -42.50 3.60
C GLN A 102 19.35 -41.68 4.83
N HIS A 103 19.76 -40.41 4.96
CA HIS A 103 19.36 -39.52 6.06
C HIS A 103 18.27 -38.49 5.68
N SER A 104 17.77 -38.57 4.46
CA SER A 104 16.73 -37.68 3.94
C SER A 104 15.36 -38.34 4.00
N MET A 105 14.33 -37.53 3.79
CA MET A 105 12.98 -38.02 3.59
C MET A 105 12.95 -38.96 2.36
N PRO A 106 12.33 -40.16 2.44
CA PRO A 106 12.23 -41.07 1.29
C PRO A 106 11.54 -40.44 0.08
N LEU A 107 11.92 -40.83 -1.14
CA LEU A 107 11.41 -40.27 -2.40
C LEU A 107 9.87 -40.30 -2.50
N GLN A 108 9.22 -41.38 -2.06
CA GLN A 108 7.75 -41.44 -2.03
C GLN A 108 7.14 -40.36 -1.12
N GLN A 109 7.76 -40.14 0.04
CA GLN A 109 7.28 -39.15 0.98
C GLN A 109 7.55 -37.73 0.46
N GLN A 110 8.69 -37.49 -0.19
CA GLN A 110 8.97 -36.23 -0.89
C GLN A 110 7.94 -35.97 -2.00
N LYS A 111 7.61 -36.97 -2.84
CA LYS A 111 6.58 -36.86 -3.88
C LYS A 111 5.22 -36.46 -3.29
N ASN A 112 4.80 -37.10 -2.20
CA ASN A 112 3.54 -36.79 -1.54
C ASN A 112 3.55 -35.37 -0.95
N LEU A 113 4.66 -34.94 -0.35
CA LEU A 113 4.83 -33.59 0.13
C LEU A 113 4.74 -32.56 -1.01
N MET A 114 5.40 -32.80 -2.15
CA MET A 114 5.32 -31.91 -3.31
C MET A 114 3.88 -31.77 -3.83
N ARG A 115 3.10 -32.87 -3.88
CA ARG A 115 1.67 -32.82 -4.24
C ARG A 115 0.85 -32.02 -3.24
N GLN A 116 1.11 -32.20 -1.94
CA GLN A 116 0.43 -31.45 -0.88
C GLN A 116 0.75 -29.96 -0.95
N LEU A 117 2.01 -29.59 -1.16
CA LEU A 117 2.43 -28.21 -1.32
C LEU A 117 1.80 -27.56 -2.55
N ALA A 118 1.73 -28.26 -3.69
CA ALA A 118 1.02 -27.77 -4.87
C ALA A 118 -0.47 -27.48 -4.57
N ALA A 119 -1.16 -28.42 -3.90
CA ALA A 119 -2.56 -28.24 -3.54
C ALA A 119 -2.79 -27.09 -2.54
N GLN A 120 -1.89 -26.90 -1.58
CA GLN A 120 -1.96 -25.77 -0.64
C GLN A 120 -1.77 -24.42 -1.35
N VAL A 121 -0.81 -24.35 -2.29
CA VAL A 121 -0.59 -23.14 -3.08
C VAL A 121 -1.80 -22.86 -3.99
N ASP A 122 -2.39 -23.88 -4.61
CA ASP A 122 -3.62 -23.73 -5.39
C ASP A 122 -4.80 -23.25 -4.54
N GLY A 123 -4.94 -23.77 -3.32
CA GLY A 123 -5.93 -23.32 -2.35
C GLY A 123 -5.75 -21.85 -1.98
N LEU A 124 -4.51 -21.42 -1.77
CA LEU A 124 -4.17 -20.02 -1.53
C LEU A 124 -4.48 -19.13 -2.75
N ILE A 125 -4.11 -19.56 -3.96
CA ILE A 125 -4.44 -18.84 -5.20
C ILE A 125 -5.96 -18.71 -5.37
N GLY A 126 -6.70 -19.80 -5.11
CA GLY A 126 -8.16 -19.83 -5.15
C GLY A 126 -8.77 -18.84 -4.16
N ALA A 127 -8.31 -18.84 -2.90
CA ALA A 127 -8.74 -17.89 -1.89
C ALA A 127 -8.40 -16.44 -2.29
N MET A 128 -7.21 -16.19 -2.86
CA MET A 128 -6.81 -14.87 -3.33
C MET A 128 -7.66 -14.37 -4.49
N ARG A 129 -8.03 -15.24 -5.44
CA ARG A 129 -8.92 -14.91 -6.57
C ARG A 129 -10.38 -14.70 -6.13
N GLN A 130 -10.82 -15.42 -5.09
CA GLN A 130 -12.17 -15.29 -4.52
C GLN A 130 -12.29 -14.14 -3.53
N THR A 131 -11.18 -13.67 -2.96
CA THR A 131 -11.18 -12.48 -2.11
C THR A 131 -11.50 -11.28 -2.99
N PRO A 132 -12.61 -10.57 -2.76
CA PRO A 132 -12.90 -9.36 -3.52
C PRO A 132 -11.69 -8.43 -3.40
N SER A 133 -11.23 -7.87 -4.51
CA SER A 133 -10.09 -6.93 -4.55
C SER A 133 -10.21 -5.86 -3.45
N GLY A 134 -11.43 -5.39 -3.17
CA GLY A 134 -11.72 -4.44 -2.10
C GLY A 134 -11.58 -4.96 -0.66
N THR A 135 -11.57 -6.26 -0.38
CA THR A 135 -11.45 -6.80 1.01
C THR A 135 -9.99 -6.86 1.47
N SER A 136 -9.08 -7.38 0.64
CA SER A 136 -7.64 -7.38 0.93
C SER A 136 -7.09 -5.95 1.00
N GLU A 137 -7.50 -5.11 0.06
CA GLU A 137 -7.15 -3.69 0.07
C GLU A 137 -7.70 -2.99 1.33
N ARG A 138 -8.95 -3.24 1.72
CA ARG A 138 -9.51 -2.71 2.98
C ARG A 138 -8.74 -3.19 4.20
N PHE A 139 -8.32 -4.46 4.25
CA PHE A 139 -7.54 -4.98 5.38
C PHE A 139 -6.17 -4.30 5.50
N LEU A 140 -5.48 -4.09 4.38
CA LEU A 140 -4.22 -3.35 4.34
C LEU A 140 -4.41 -1.89 4.76
N LEU A 141 -5.42 -1.22 4.22
CA LEU A 141 -5.78 0.15 4.60
C LEU A 141 -6.12 0.26 6.10
N ARG A 142 -6.78 -0.75 6.67
CA ARG A 142 -7.05 -0.81 8.12
C ARG A 142 -5.77 -0.91 8.94
N LEU A 143 -4.86 -1.81 8.55
CA LEU A 143 -3.62 -2.07 9.28
C LEU A 143 -2.67 -0.87 9.21
N GLN A 144 -2.45 -0.35 8.01
CA GLN A 144 -1.65 0.85 7.76
C GLN A 144 -2.27 2.07 8.43
N GLY A 145 -3.58 2.27 8.24
CA GLY A 145 -4.32 3.37 8.83
C GLY A 145 -4.28 3.32 10.35
N ALA A 146 -4.47 2.16 10.99
CA ALA A 146 -4.40 2.05 12.44
C ALA A 146 -3.00 2.34 12.99
N SER A 147 -1.94 1.89 12.30
CA SER A 147 -0.56 2.21 12.65
C SER A 147 -0.30 3.72 12.56
N LEU A 148 -0.72 4.34 11.45
CA LEU A 148 -0.62 5.79 11.25
C LEU A 148 -1.35 6.56 12.35
N LEU A 149 -2.61 6.20 12.64
CA LEU A 149 -3.41 6.87 13.66
C LEU A 149 -2.80 6.76 15.06
N ARG A 150 -2.22 5.61 15.44
CA ARG A 150 -1.49 5.47 16.71
C ARG A 150 -0.33 6.45 16.83
N GLN A 151 0.36 6.73 15.73
CA GLN A 151 1.51 7.63 15.73
C GLN A 151 1.07 9.09 15.73
N LEU A 152 0.01 9.42 14.98
CA LEU A 152 -0.62 10.73 15.04
C LEU A 152 -1.16 11.04 16.45
N ASP A 153 -1.75 10.05 17.13
CA ASP A 153 -2.23 10.18 18.50
C ASP A 153 -1.08 10.47 19.50
N LYS A 154 0.06 9.79 19.35
CA LYS A 154 1.27 10.09 20.14
C LYS A 154 1.80 11.51 19.92
N LEU A 155 1.66 12.02 18.70
CA LEU A 155 2.00 13.39 18.33
C LEU A 155 0.91 14.41 18.75
N GLY A 156 -0.15 13.99 19.43
CA GLY A 156 -1.25 14.85 19.86
C GLY A 156 -2.16 15.31 18.72
N VAL A 157 -2.05 14.72 17.53
CA VAL A 157 -2.84 15.09 16.34
C VAL A 157 -4.21 14.40 16.41
N ALA A 158 -5.24 15.21 16.65
CA ALA A 158 -6.61 14.71 16.64
C ALA A 158 -7.00 14.16 15.26
N CYS A 159 -7.52 12.93 15.24
CA CYS A 159 -7.92 12.21 14.02
C CYS A 159 -9.28 12.69 13.47
N LYS A 160 -9.36 13.98 13.17
CA LYS A 160 -10.49 14.62 12.47
C LYS A 160 -10.34 14.39 10.96
N ILE A 161 -11.39 13.92 10.31
CA ILE A 161 -11.44 13.74 8.86
C ILE A 161 -12.50 14.68 8.32
N ASN A 162 -12.13 15.60 7.45
CA ASN A 162 -13.10 16.45 6.77
C ASN A 162 -13.68 15.70 5.56
N ASN A 163 -15.01 15.70 5.42
CA ASN A 163 -15.72 15.08 4.30
C ASN A 163 -16.11 16.09 3.22
N ASP A 164 -16.01 17.39 3.52
CA ASP A 164 -16.48 18.47 2.66
C ASP A 164 -15.43 18.83 1.62
N PHE A 165 -15.16 17.85 0.78
CA PHE A 165 -14.39 18.04 -0.44
C PHE A 165 -15.38 18.12 -1.56
N HIS A 166 -15.42 19.28 -2.22
CA HIS A 166 -16.07 19.35 -3.51
C HIS A 166 -15.32 18.35 -4.38
N LYS A 167 -16.02 17.30 -4.83
CA LYS A 167 -15.56 16.58 -6.01
C LYS A 167 -15.42 17.67 -7.08
N THR A 168 -14.21 18.14 -7.33
CA THR A 168 -13.92 18.60 -8.67
C THR A 168 -14.26 17.41 -9.51
N ILE A 169 -15.37 17.54 -10.22
CA ILE A 169 -15.74 16.65 -11.29
C ILE A 169 -14.50 16.69 -12.18
N GLN A 170 -13.61 15.72 -12.04
CA GLN A 170 -12.90 15.23 -13.21
C GLN A 170 -14.04 14.76 -14.08
N VAL A 171 -14.50 15.68 -14.94
CA VAL A 171 -15.34 15.32 -16.05
C VAL A 171 -14.52 14.24 -16.71
N ASP A 172 -15.10 13.04 -16.81
CA ASP A 172 -14.65 12.03 -17.73
C ASP A 172 -14.41 12.73 -19.07
N VAL A 173 -13.17 13.13 -19.34
CA VAL A 173 -12.71 13.43 -20.69
C VAL A 173 -12.43 12.07 -21.30
N ALA A 174 -13.51 11.31 -21.49
CA ALA A 174 -13.57 10.39 -22.59
C ALA A 174 -13.63 11.24 -23.87
N HIS A 175 -12.77 10.88 -24.83
CA HIS A 175 -12.59 11.44 -26.19
C HIS A 175 -11.62 12.63 -26.28
N HIS A 176 -10.60 12.67 -27.15
CA HIS A 176 -10.00 11.71 -28.08
C HIS A 176 -8.64 12.32 -28.48
N GLU A 177 -7.68 11.45 -28.78
CA GLU A 177 -6.59 11.60 -29.76
C GLU A 177 -5.45 12.62 -29.58
N ASP A 178 -4.27 12.09 -29.92
CA ASP A 178 -3.04 12.74 -30.33
C ASP A 178 -2.21 13.52 -29.30
N GLY A 179 -1.22 12.81 -28.76
CA GLY A 179 0.16 13.31 -28.84
C GLY A 179 0.51 14.52 -27.98
N GLU A 180 0.25 14.51 -26.68
CA GLU A 180 1.02 15.32 -25.73
C GLU A 180 1.00 14.64 -24.35
N SER A 181 2.17 14.43 -23.78
CA SER A 181 2.37 13.75 -22.50
C SER A 181 1.54 14.43 -21.40
N THR A 182 0.45 13.80 -20.95
CA THR A 182 -0.32 14.26 -19.78
C THR A 182 0.57 14.11 -18.54
N GLN A 183 1.27 15.17 -18.15
CA GLN A 183 2.07 15.15 -16.93
C GLN A 183 1.13 14.97 -15.73
N PRO A 184 1.38 13.98 -14.84
CA PRO A 184 0.61 13.86 -13.61
C PRO A 184 0.81 15.13 -12.75
N PHE A 185 -0.25 15.57 -12.08
CA PHE A 185 -0.23 16.75 -11.19
C PHE A 185 -0.34 16.32 -9.73
N LEU A 186 0.31 17.08 -8.84
CA LEU A 186 0.25 16.89 -7.40
C LEU A 186 -1.06 17.45 -6.82
N PRO A 187 -1.53 16.95 -5.65
CA PRO A 187 -2.76 17.40 -5.03
C PRO A 187 -2.79 18.90 -4.74
N ASP A 188 -3.97 19.48 -4.89
CA ASP A 188 -4.21 20.87 -4.52
C ASP A 188 -4.24 21.03 -2.98
N LEU A 189 -3.40 21.93 -2.48
CA LEU A 189 -3.26 22.28 -1.07
C LEU A 189 -4.04 23.56 -0.70
N SER A 190 -4.96 24.07 -1.48
CA SER A 190 -5.79 25.23 -1.09
C SER A 190 -6.97 24.87 -0.22
N GLN A 191 -7.44 23.63 -0.34
CA GLN A 191 -8.65 23.14 0.32
C GLN A 191 -8.47 23.02 1.85
N SER A 192 -9.56 23.18 2.60
CA SER A 192 -9.55 23.09 4.06
C SER A 192 -9.36 21.64 4.53
N MET A 193 -8.09 21.24 4.70
CA MET A 193 -7.68 19.93 5.18
C MET A 193 -7.42 19.98 6.68
N THR A 194 -7.79 18.90 7.37
CA THR A 194 -7.43 18.74 8.78
C THR A 194 -5.93 18.47 8.91
N LEU A 195 -5.38 18.77 10.09
CA LEU A 195 -3.99 18.44 10.42
C LEU A 195 -3.65 16.97 10.14
N ALA A 196 -4.53 16.05 10.55
CA ALA A 196 -4.34 14.62 10.30
C ALA A 196 -4.21 14.27 8.80
N MET A 197 -4.98 14.95 7.93
CA MET A 197 -4.91 14.73 6.48
C MET A 197 -3.61 15.28 5.90
N LEU A 198 -3.17 16.46 6.33
CA LEU A 198 -1.90 17.05 5.89
C LEU A 198 -0.70 16.18 6.33
N CYS A 199 -0.70 15.70 7.57
CA CYS A 199 0.32 14.76 8.05
C CYS A 199 0.31 13.44 7.26
N THR A 200 -0.87 12.91 6.96
CA THR A 200 -1.02 11.68 6.16
C THR A 200 -0.44 11.87 4.75
N MET A 201 -0.76 12.98 4.10
CA MET A 201 -0.20 13.33 2.79
C MET A 201 1.32 13.41 2.83
N LEU A 202 1.89 14.04 3.86
CA LEU A 202 3.33 14.18 4.00
C LEU A 202 4.03 12.83 4.20
N VAL A 203 3.44 11.94 5.02
CA VAL A 203 3.96 10.59 5.23
C VAL A 203 3.92 9.80 3.92
N LEU A 204 2.79 9.79 3.21
CA LEU A 204 2.68 9.10 1.92
C LEU A 204 3.71 9.63 0.90
N PHE A 205 3.84 10.96 0.83
CA PHE A 205 4.78 11.63 -0.06
C PHE A 205 6.23 11.23 0.23
N ASN A 206 6.65 11.29 1.50
CA ASN A 206 8.00 10.94 1.93
C ASN A 206 8.32 9.45 1.70
N ASN A 207 7.30 8.58 1.74
CA ASN A 207 7.44 7.15 1.42
C ASN A 207 7.44 6.86 -0.09
N GLY A 208 7.43 7.91 -0.95
CA GLY A 208 7.40 7.75 -2.40
C GLY A 208 6.10 7.20 -2.96
N GLN A 209 5.01 7.24 -2.19
CA GLN A 209 3.69 6.79 -2.62
C GLN A 209 2.97 7.92 -3.38
N VAL A 210 2.07 7.52 -4.30
CA VAL A 210 1.18 8.47 -4.97
C VAL A 210 0.27 9.10 -3.92
N VAL A 211 0.28 10.43 -3.85
CA VAL A 211 -0.53 11.18 -2.90
C VAL A 211 -1.82 11.56 -3.59
N GLU A 212 -2.92 11.00 -3.13
CA GLU A 212 -4.27 11.42 -3.52
C GLU A 212 -5.11 11.69 -2.28
N TRP A 213 -5.97 12.69 -2.38
CA TRP A 213 -6.91 13.02 -1.31
C TRP A 213 -7.82 11.84 -0.95
N SER A 214 -8.38 11.20 -1.97
CA SER A 214 -9.30 10.06 -1.87
C SER A 214 -8.64 8.93 -1.09
N TYR A 215 -7.37 8.67 -1.39
CA TYR A 215 -6.54 7.68 -0.73
C TYR A 215 -6.25 8.04 0.74
N CYS A 216 -5.82 9.28 1.01
CA CYS A 216 -5.58 9.76 2.38
C CYS A 216 -6.82 9.61 3.26
N ARG A 217 -7.98 10.02 2.73
CA ARG A 217 -9.27 9.90 3.42
C ARG A 217 -9.62 8.44 3.69
N ARG A 218 -9.50 7.57 2.68
CA ARG A 218 -9.83 6.15 2.80
C ARG A 218 -8.91 5.45 3.80
N LEU A 219 -7.62 5.77 3.81
CA LEU A 219 -6.63 5.27 4.77
C LEU A 219 -7.00 5.64 6.21
N LEU A 220 -7.31 6.93 6.45
CA LEU A 220 -7.73 7.40 7.78
C LEU A 220 -9.07 6.79 8.23
N GLN A 221 -10.04 6.65 7.31
CA GLN A 221 -11.35 6.08 7.61
C GLN A 221 -11.27 4.59 7.96
N GLU A 222 -10.58 3.79 7.14
CA GLU A 222 -10.39 2.36 7.43
C GLU A 222 -9.52 2.17 8.67
N GLY A 223 -8.47 2.97 8.85
CA GLY A 223 -7.66 2.98 10.07
C GLY A 223 -8.50 3.23 11.32
N LYS A 224 -9.43 4.20 11.28
CA LYS A 224 -10.28 4.55 12.43
C LYS A 224 -11.18 3.39 12.86
N LYS A 225 -11.72 2.65 11.89
CA LYS A 225 -12.55 1.45 12.16
C LYS A 225 -11.76 0.41 12.94
N ALA A 226 -10.49 0.18 12.59
CA ALA A 226 -9.63 -0.78 13.26
C ALA A 226 -9.08 -0.27 14.60
N PHE A 227 -8.74 1.02 14.68
CA PHE A 227 -8.24 1.66 15.90
C PHE A 227 -9.27 1.60 17.03
N GLN A 228 -10.53 1.99 16.74
CA GLN A 228 -11.62 2.00 17.72
C GLN A 228 -12.02 0.61 18.18
N SER A 229 -11.95 -0.40 17.29
CA SER A 229 -12.21 -1.80 17.68
C SER A 229 -11.14 -2.40 18.59
N SER A 230 -9.94 -1.81 18.67
CA SER A 230 -8.85 -2.28 19.54
C SER A 230 -8.82 -1.61 20.92
N SER A 231 -9.69 -0.62 21.14
CA SER A 231 -9.81 0.15 22.39
C SER A 231 -11.00 -0.29 23.26
N SER A 232 -11.72 -1.35 22.85
CA SER A 232 -12.86 -1.96 23.56
C SER A 232 -12.43 -3.29 24.15
#